data_AF-A0AAW2ZYT1-F1
#
_entry.id   AF-A0AAW2ZYT1-F1
#
_cell.length_a   1.000
_cell.length_b   1.000
_cell.length_c   1.000
_cell.angle_alpha   90.00
_cell.angle_beta   90.00
_cell.angle_gamma   90.00
#
_symmetry.space_group_name_H-M   'P 1'
#
loop_
_entity.id
_entity.type
_entity.pdbx_description
1 polymer ?
#
loop_
_entity_poly.entity_id
_entity_poly.type
_entity_poly.pdbx_seq_one_letter_code
_entity_poly.pdbx_strand_id
1 'polypeptide(L)'
;MGMYRFLVKDTTSDALLLGSTSLSSIAVNPPLPAVTGASGECTTSSAACISGATLTIKGTNFNHRDALYQRFSVGVTKAQRSAIRLAPTAVSETDVTATLTVADGTPAGSYPVFVEVQVCMMQMMSPLRYVGNLVLNSGSVAGFNMEMPTGSFSEAQGTIDGGSSKMSSGYVAAVVLASIFGVLFLAVLTALTVVCVRGASRNRRMSDANNFWGSMGSELPGVAPAYQGVTKDFVRH
;
A
#
# COMPACT_ATOMS: atom_id res chain seq x y z
N MET A 1 13.53 11.57 -10.42
CA MET A 1 13.75 12.15 -11.75
C MET A 1 14.01 13.65 -11.61
N GLY A 2 15.23 14.09 -11.84
CA GLY A 2 15.53 15.51 -12.04
C GLY A 2 15.58 15.84 -13.53
N MET A 3 14.90 16.91 -13.94
CA MET A 3 14.91 17.39 -15.31
C MET A 3 16.05 18.41 -15.44
N TYR A 4 17.10 18.03 -16.16
CA TYR A 4 18.22 18.92 -16.43
C TYR A 4 18.08 19.49 -17.83
N ARG A 5 18.22 20.82 -17.95
CA ARG A 5 18.40 21.49 -19.25
C ARG A 5 19.86 21.28 -19.65
N PHE A 6 20.12 21.14 -20.95
CA PHE A 6 21.48 21.00 -21.46
C PHE A 6 22.28 22.23 -21.06
N LEU A 7 23.43 22.03 -20.41
CA LEU A 7 24.44 23.06 -20.26
C LEU A 7 25.47 22.80 -21.35
N VAL A 8 25.71 23.78 -22.21
CA VAL A 8 26.77 23.71 -23.22
C VAL A 8 27.98 24.43 -22.63
N LYS A 9 29.08 23.71 -22.45
CA LYS A 9 30.35 24.31 -22.05
C LYS A 9 31.03 24.86 -23.30
N ASP A 10 31.21 26.18 -23.37
CA ASP A 10 32.10 26.78 -24.36
C ASP A 10 33.54 26.47 -23.95
N THR A 11 34.22 25.61 -24.73
CA THR A 11 35.61 25.18 -24.45
C THR A 11 36.63 26.31 -24.61
N THR A 12 36.24 27.42 -25.21
CA THR A 12 37.11 28.57 -25.50
C THR A 12 37.08 29.59 -24.37
N SER A 13 35.91 29.78 -23.74
CA SER A 13 35.71 30.76 -22.66
C SER A 13 35.50 30.13 -21.28
N ASP A 14 35.46 28.78 -21.21
CA ASP A 14 35.05 28.01 -20.03
C ASP A 14 33.64 28.37 -19.50
N ALA A 15 32.85 29.12 -20.27
CA ALA A 15 31.52 29.55 -19.87
C ALA A 15 30.51 28.38 -19.97
N LEU A 16 29.63 28.28 -18.97
CA LEU A 16 28.46 27.39 -19.00
C LEU A 16 27.27 28.15 -19.57
N LEU A 17 26.89 27.82 -20.80
CA LEU A 17 25.73 28.40 -21.47
C LEU A 17 24.49 27.51 -21.24
N LEU A 18 23.34 28.14 -21.02
CA LEU A 18 22.06 27.45 -21.10
C LEU A 18 21.87 26.97 -22.54
N GLY A 19 21.94 25.65 -22.74
CA GLY A 19 21.77 25.01 -24.03
C GLY A 19 20.36 25.14 -24.58
N SER A 20 20.20 24.70 -25.84
CA SER A 20 18.96 24.88 -26.61
C SER A 20 17.70 24.42 -25.85
N THR A 21 16.65 25.25 -25.93
CA THR A 21 15.31 24.91 -25.44
C THR A 21 14.59 23.86 -26.30
N SER A 22 15.14 23.51 -27.47
CA SER A 22 14.58 22.52 -28.40
C SER A 22 14.98 21.07 -28.09
N LEU A 23 15.94 20.84 -27.20
CA LEU A 23 16.38 19.50 -26.83
C LEU A 23 15.56 18.96 -25.66
N SER A 24 15.18 17.68 -25.74
CA SER A 24 14.45 16.98 -24.68
C SER A 24 15.28 16.90 -23.41
N SER A 25 14.78 17.45 -22.30
CA SER A 25 15.43 17.40 -20.99
C SER A 25 15.86 15.98 -20.61
N ILE A 26 17.07 15.86 -20.05
CA ILE A 26 17.56 14.57 -19.53
C ILE A 26 16.95 14.34 -18.16
N ALA A 27 16.36 13.16 -18.02
CA ALA A 27 15.86 12.65 -16.77
C ALA A 27 16.95 11.84 -16.07
N VAL A 28 17.58 12.42 -15.05
CA VAL A 28 18.49 11.66 -14.20
C VAL A 28 17.71 11.13 -13.00
N ASN A 29 17.75 9.81 -12.81
CA ASN A 29 17.22 9.18 -11.62
C ASN A 29 18.38 8.96 -10.65
N PRO A 30 18.47 9.74 -9.55
CA PRO A 30 19.47 9.47 -8.55
C PRO A 30 19.23 8.10 -7.91
N PRO A 31 20.29 7.48 -7.37
CA PRO A 31 20.15 6.24 -6.62
C PRO A 31 19.22 6.44 -5.43
N LEU A 32 18.52 5.37 -5.06
CA LEU A 32 17.60 5.38 -3.93
C LEU A 32 18.38 5.47 -2.61
N PRO A 33 17.80 6.09 -1.55
CA PRO A 33 18.41 6.08 -0.23
C PRO A 33 18.60 4.64 0.24
N ALA A 34 19.80 4.37 0.78
CA ALA A 34 20.16 3.08 1.34
C ALA A 34 20.61 3.31 2.79
N VAL A 35 19.91 2.72 3.74
CA VAL A 35 20.20 2.86 5.17
C VAL A 35 21.06 1.67 5.63
N THR A 36 22.12 1.98 6.36
CA THR A 36 23.09 1.00 6.87
C THR A 36 23.05 0.88 8.40
N GLY A 37 22.29 1.75 9.07
CA GLY A 37 22.03 1.65 10.50
C GLY A 37 21.49 2.96 11.06
N ALA A 38 21.50 3.04 12.38
CA ALA A 38 21.23 4.27 13.10
C ALA A 38 22.11 4.36 14.35
N SER A 39 22.26 5.57 14.89
CA SER A 39 22.89 5.83 16.19
C SER A 39 22.10 6.84 17.01
N GLY A 40 22.35 6.86 18.32
CA GLY A 40 21.66 7.69 19.31
C GLY A 40 21.17 6.84 20.49
N GLU A 41 20.81 7.46 21.60
CA GLU A 41 20.39 6.74 22.82
C GLU A 41 19.21 5.79 22.54
N CYS A 42 18.21 6.28 21.81
CA CYS A 42 17.05 5.51 21.35
C CYS A 42 17.46 4.27 20.53
N THR A 43 18.57 4.29 19.78
CA THR A 43 18.97 3.10 19.00
C THR A 43 19.43 1.94 19.88
N THR A 44 20.05 2.24 21.01
CA THR A 44 20.57 1.24 21.94
C THR A 44 19.51 0.68 22.89
N SER A 45 18.48 1.48 23.20
CA SER A 45 17.41 1.10 24.13
C SER A 45 16.08 1.70 23.70
N SER A 46 15.09 0.85 23.48
CA SER A 46 13.72 1.23 23.12
C SER A 46 13.02 2.05 24.21
N ALA A 47 13.47 1.93 25.47
CA ALA A 47 13.01 2.78 26.56
C ALA A 47 13.50 4.24 26.43
N ALA A 48 14.57 4.49 25.68
CA ALA A 48 15.07 5.84 25.38
C ALA A 48 14.43 6.44 24.11
N CYS A 49 13.54 5.71 23.42
CA CYS A 49 12.78 6.21 22.28
C CYS A 49 11.55 7.01 22.71
N ILE A 50 11.82 8.12 23.39
CA ILE A 50 10.81 9.06 23.89
C ILE A 50 10.73 10.31 23.01
N SER A 51 9.67 11.10 23.20
CA SER A 51 9.55 12.40 22.53
C SER A 51 10.72 13.32 22.91
N GLY A 52 11.34 13.95 21.91
CA GLY A 52 12.56 14.75 22.04
C GLY A 52 13.86 13.98 21.82
N ALA A 53 13.83 12.64 21.77
CA ALA A 53 15.03 11.85 21.51
C ALA A 53 15.60 12.15 20.11
N THR A 54 16.92 12.18 20.01
CA THR A 54 17.62 12.38 18.74
C THR A 54 18.01 11.03 18.15
N LEU A 55 17.68 10.83 16.87
CA LEU A 55 18.02 9.65 16.08
C LEU A 55 18.86 10.07 14.88
N THR A 56 20.03 9.48 14.70
CA THR A 56 20.86 9.68 13.51
C THR A 56 20.77 8.43 12.64
N ILE A 57 20.14 8.54 11.48
CA ILE A 57 20.01 7.45 10.50
C ILE A 57 21.21 7.52 9.56
N LYS A 58 21.96 6.42 9.47
CA LYS A 58 23.17 6.31 8.65
C LYS A 58 22.87 5.64 7.32
N GLY A 59 23.51 6.08 6.25
CA GLY A 59 23.25 5.56 4.93
C GLY A 59 23.97 6.29 3.81
N THR A 60 23.46 6.14 2.61
CA THR A 60 23.93 6.83 1.41
C THR A 60 22.74 7.34 0.58
N ASN A 61 23.02 8.26 -0.33
CA ASN A 61 22.05 8.83 -1.28
C ASN A 61 20.92 9.64 -0.63
N PHE A 62 21.19 10.22 0.55
CA PHE A 62 20.37 11.30 1.08
C PHE A 62 20.64 12.60 0.31
N ASN A 63 19.62 13.46 0.23
CA ASN A 63 19.80 14.77 -0.36
C ASN A 63 20.39 15.73 0.69
N HIS A 64 21.72 15.81 0.74
CA HIS A 64 22.48 16.59 1.72
C HIS A 64 22.34 18.12 1.60
N ARG A 65 21.55 18.63 0.64
CA ARG A 65 21.34 20.08 0.48
C ARG A 65 20.48 20.68 1.59
N ASP A 66 19.51 19.92 2.08
CA ASP A 66 18.57 20.37 3.11
C ASP A 66 17.97 19.16 3.83
N ALA A 67 17.84 19.23 5.16
CA ALA A 67 17.21 18.21 5.97
C ALA A 67 15.73 18.02 5.60
N LEU A 68 15.05 19.10 5.17
CA LEU A 68 13.64 19.07 4.78
C LEU A 68 13.39 18.28 3.49
N TYR A 69 14.44 17.92 2.74
CA TYR A 69 14.35 17.09 1.56
C TYR A 69 14.26 15.60 1.88
N GLN A 70 14.22 15.22 3.16
CA GLN A 70 13.91 13.87 3.61
C GLN A 70 12.56 13.87 4.30
N ARG A 71 11.70 12.90 3.95
CA ARG A 71 10.39 12.73 4.59
C ARG A 71 10.34 11.33 5.19
N PHE A 72 10.34 11.27 6.50
CA PHE A 72 10.16 10.00 7.21
C PHE A 72 8.69 9.76 7.54
N SER A 73 8.27 8.51 7.39
CA SER A 73 6.97 8.01 7.84
C SER A 73 7.20 6.83 8.76
N VAL A 74 6.63 6.88 9.97
CA VAL A 74 6.74 5.79 10.95
C VAL A 74 5.37 5.13 11.12
N GLY A 75 5.33 3.81 10.91
CA GLY A 75 4.11 3.02 10.92
C GLY A 75 3.37 2.97 9.58
N VAL A 76 2.39 2.06 9.53
CA VAL A 76 1.61 1.76 8.32
C VAL A 76 0.24 2.42 8.31
N THR A 77 -0.32 2.70 9.49
CA THR A 77 -1.64 3.34 9.61
C THR A 77 -1.52 4.85 9.74
N LYS A 78 -2.60 5.56 9.38
CA LYS A 78 -2.69 7.02 9.58
C LYS A 78 -2.50 7.41 11.05
N ALA A 79 -3.09 6.63 11.97
CA ALA A 79 -2.97 6.87 13.41
C ALA A 79 -1.52 6.75 13.90
N GLN A 80 -0.79 5.73 13.45
CA GLN A 80 0.62 5.55 13.79
C GLN A 80 1.48 6.70 13.26
N ARG A 81 1.30 7.08 11.99
CA ARG A 81 2.06 8.18 11.36
C ARG A 81 1.77 9.54 11.98
N SER A 82 0.58 9.74 12.55
CA SER A 82 0.28 10.96 13.30
C SER A 82 0.88 10.96 14.70
N ALA A 83 0.93 9.80 15.35
CA ALA A 83 1.41 9.62 16.72
C ALA A 83 2.94 9.56 16.82
N ILE A 84 3.62 9.05 15.79
CA ILE A 84 5.07 8.85 15.77
C ILE A 84 5.65 9.62 14.59
N ARG A 85 6.51 10.60 14.87
CA ARG A 85 7.13 11.46 13.85
C ARG A 85 8.64 11.48 14.01
N LEU A 86 9.35 11.38 12.89
CA LEU A 86 10.78 11.65 12.79
C LEU A 86 10.94 12.90 11.94
N ALA A 87 11.30 14.01 12.57
CA ALA A 87 11.50 15.29 11.89
C ALA A 87 13.00 15.52 11.65
N PRO A 88 13.49 15.49 10.39
CA PRO A 88 14.89 15.77 10.10
C PRO A 88 15.29 17.17 10.56
N THR A 89 16.46 17.26 11.19
CA THR A 89 17.04 18.51 11.70
C THR A 89 18.40 18.82 11.08
N ALA A 90 19.14 17.80 10.64
CA ALA A 90 20.39 17.94 9.92
C ALA A 90 20.60 16.78 8.94
N VAL A 91 21.35 17.02 7.88
CA VAL A 91 21.71 16.00 6.89
C VAL A 91 23.15 16.18 6.44
N SER A 92 23.84 15.07 6.19
CA SER A 92 25.16 14.99 5.57
C SER A 92 25.08 14.03 4.38
N GLU A 93 26.22 13.76 3.74
CA GLU A 93 26.30 12.75 2.68
C GLU A 93 26.00 11.33 3.20
N THR A 94 26.24 11.10 4.49
CA THR A 94 26.17 9.76 5.12
C THR A 94 25.11 9.63 6.20
N ASP A 95 24.53 10.74 6.67
CA ASP A 95 23.70 10.72 7.87
C ASP A 95 22.52 11.68 7.75
N VAL A 96 21.39 11.31 8.36
CA VAL A 96 20.26 12.21 8.61
C VAL A 96 19.98 12.19 10.10
N THR A 97 20.11 13.34 10.75
CA THR A 97 19.71 13.52 12.14
C THR A 97 18.25 13.95 12.18
N ALA A 98 17.45 13.32 13.04
CA ALA A 98 16.04 13.60 13.22
C ALA A 98 15.65 13.62 14.69
N THR A 99 14.70 14.49 15.03
CA THR A 99 14.05 14.51 16.35
C THR A 99 12.83 13.59 16.31
N LEU A 100 12.76 12.68 17.27
CA LEU A 100 11.62 11.80 17.49
C LEU A 100 10.52 12.54 18.27
N THR A 101 9.28 12.42 17.83
CA THR A 101 8.09 12.78 18.60
C THR A 101 7.21 11.56 18.73
N VAL A 102 6.85 11.22 19.96
CA VAL A 102 5.92 10.12 20.27
C VAL A 102 4.77 10.71 21.06
N ALA A 103 3.55 10.53 20.58
CA ALA A 103 2.35 10.97 21.27
C ALA A 103 2.10 10.13 22.53
N ASP A 104 1.52 10.76 23.55
CA ASP A 104 1.14 10.08 24.79
C ASP A 104 0.19 8.92 24.52
N GLY A 105 0.41 7.80 25.23
CA GLY A 105 -0.40 6.60 25.06
C GLY A 105 -0.13 5.81 23.78
N THR A 106 0.89 6.17 22.99
CA THR A 106 1.34 5.33 21.87
C THR A 106 1.73 3.94 22.41
N PRO A 107 1.14 2.85 21.89
CA PRO A 107 1.44 1.50 22.38
C PRO A 107 2.93 1.15 22.25
N ALA A 108 3.40 0.26 23.12
CA ALA A 108 4.68 -0.41 22.89
C ALA A 108 4.60 -1.26 21.62
N GLY A 109 5.70 -1.34 20.87
CA GLY A 109 5.72 -2.12 19.63
C GLY A 109 6.82 -1.71 18.66
N SER A 110 6.90 -2.48 17.57
CA SER A 110 7.82 -2.24 16.45
C SER A 110 7.08 -1.60 15.29
N TYR A 111 7.54 -0.44 14.84
CA TYR A 111 6.91 0.37 13.80
C TYR A 111 7.86 0.53 12.61
N PRO A 112 7.46 0.10 11.39
CA PRO A 112 8.32 0.25 10.23
C PRO A 112 8.54 1.73 9.89
N VAL A 113 9.78 2.07 9.60
CA VAL A 113 10.22 3.40 9.20
C VAL A 113 10.44 3.38 7.69
N PHE A 114 9.88 4.38 7.03
CA PHE A 114 10.05 4.61 5.61
C PHE A 114 10.63 6.00 5.37
N VAL A 115 11.38 6.15 4.29
CA VAL A 115 11.91 7.42 3.82
C VAL A 115 11.56 7.67 2.36
N GLU A 116 11.24 8.93 2.07
CA GLU A 116 11.23 9.49 0.72
C GLU A 116 12.25 10.63 0.68
N VAL A 117 13.01 10.73 -0.40
CA VAL A 117 14.01 11.79 -0.60
C VAL A 117 13.63 12.63 -1.79
N GLN A 118 13.66 13.96 -1.66
CA GLN A 118 13.47 14.85 -2.79
C GLN A 118 14.66 14.72 -3.74
N VAL A 119 14.40 14.36 -4.99
CA VAL A 119 15.42 14.01 -5.98
C VAL A 119 15.75 15.15 -6.95
N CYS A 120 14.98 16.24 -6.95
CA CYS A 120 15.23 17.40 -7.79
C CYS A 120 14.57 18.68 -7.27
N MET A 121 14.91 19.83 -7.87
CA MET A 121 14.38 21.15 -7.49
C MET A 121 12.87 21.31 -7.76
N MET A 122 12.26 20.44 -8.58
CA MET A 122 10.82 20.43 -8.84
C MET A 122 10.01 19.67 -7.78
N GLN A 123 10.55 19.52 -6.56
CA GLN A 123 9.91 18.81 -5.43
C GLN A 123 9.48 17.37 -5.72
N MET A 124 10.10 16.72 -6.70
CA MET A 124 9.84 15.30 -6.96
C MET A 124 10.45 14.46 -5.83
N MET A 125 9.67 13.53 -5.29
CA MET A 125 10.11 12.58 -4.27
C MET A 125 10.53 11.24 -4.90
N SER A 126 11.48 10.55 -4.26
CA SER A 126 11.75 9.14 -4.53
C SER A 126 10.53 8.28 -4.17
N PRO A 127 10.43 7.05 -4.69
CA PRO A 127 9.55 6.05 -4.11
C PRO A 127 9.82 5.88 -2.61
N LEU A 128 8.78 5.48 -1.87
CA LEU A 128 8.87 5.14 -0.46
C LEU A 128 9.82 3.95 -0.25
N ARG A 129 10.83 4.11 0.61
CA ARG A 129 11.81 3.06 0.93
C ARG A 129 11.75 2.67 2.39
N TYR A 130 11.64 1.38 2.66
CA TYR A 130 11.79 0.83 4.00
C TYR A 130 13.25 0.97 4.46
N VAL A 131 13.45 1.43 5.69
CA VAL A 131 14.80 1.69 6.25
C VAL A 131 15.06 1.05 7.60
N GLY A 132 14.07 0.37 8.18
CA GLY A 132 14.17 -0.29 9.47
C GLY A 132 12.89 -0.15 10.27
N ASN A 133 12.94 -0.52 11.54
CA ASN A 133 11.86 -0.36 12.49
C ASN A 133 12.31 0.49 13.68
N LEU A 134 11.39 1.30 14.17
CA LEU A 134 11.48 1.98 15.44
C LEU A 134 10.73 1.14 16.48
N VAL A 135 11.42 0.70 17.53
CA VAL A 135 10.85 -0.05 18.64
C VAL A 135 10.63 0.89 19.82
N LEU A 136 9.39 0.95 20.29
CA LEU A 136 8.99 1.80 21.40
C LEU A 136 8.67 0.96 22.63
N ASN A 137 9.16 1.41 23.80
CA ASN A 137 8.75 0.92 25.12
C ASN A 137 8.81 -0.61 25.30
N SER A 138 9.80 -1.29 24.71
CA SER A 138 10.00 -2.73 24.82
C SER A 138 11.15 -3.10 25.78
N GLY A 139 11.52 -2.20 26.69
CA GLY A 139 12.61 -2.38 27.65
C GLY A 139 14.01 -2.19 27.03
N SER A 140 14.94 -3.08 27.36
CA SER A 140 16.37 -2.99 27.00
C SER A 140 16.70 -3.40 25.56
N VAL A 141 15.70 -3.70 24.73
CA VAL A 141 15.89 -4.05 23.32
C VAL A 141 16.30 -2.80 22.51
N ALA A 142 17.12 -2.96 21.47
CA ALA A 142 17.48 -1.87 20.56
C ALA A 142 16.23 -1.17 20.01
N GLY A 143 16.16 0.16 20.17
CA GLY A 143 15.02 0.95 19.72
C GLY A 143 15.02 1.25 18.22
N PHE A 144 16.10 0.92 17.51
CA PHE A 144 16.12 0.89 16.05
C PHE A 144 16.77 -0.40 15.55
N ASN A 145 16.11 -1.10 14.63
CA ASN A 145 16.65 -2.29 13.98
C ASN A 145 16.34 -2.27 12.48
N MET A 146 17.15 -2.94 11.66
CA MET A 146 16.95 -3.02 10.21
C MET A 146 16.30 -4.34 9.77
N GLU A 147 15.86 -5.16 10.72
CA GLU A 147 15.24 -6.44 10.43
C GLU A 147 13.88 -6.20 9.79
N MET A 148 13.60 -6.79 8.62
CA MET A 148 12.24 -6.70 8.08
C MET A 148 11.24 -7.25 9.09
N PRO A 149 10.05 -6.63 9.26
CA PRO A 149 9.02 -7.17 10.14
C PRO A 149 8.60 -8.56 9.63
N THR A 150 9.05 -9.62 10.31
CA THR A 150 8.68 -11.01 9.99
C THR A 150 7.29 -11.37 10.53
N GLY A 151 6.55 -10.42 11.11
CA GLY A 151 5.23 -10.65 11.70
C GLY A 151 5.25 -11.41 13.02
N SER A 152 6.42 -11.79 13.55
CA SER A 152 6.58 -12.40 14.87
C SER A 152 6.91 -11.32 15.92
N PHE A 153 5.93 -10.94 16.72
CA PHE A 153 6.18 -10.16 17.93
C PHE A 153 6.62 -11.14 19.02
N SER A 154 7.87 -11.04 19.47
CA SER A 154 8.29 -11.72 20.70
C SER A 154 7.78 -10.90 21.88
N GLU A 155 6.73 -11.38 22.54
CA GLU A 155 6.38 -10.93 23.89
C GLU A 155 7.58 -11.22 24.79
N ALA A 156 8.16 -10.16 25.37
CA ALA A 156 9.19 -10.31 26.38
C ALA A 156 8.61 -11.04 27.60
N GLN A 157 9.13 -12.23 27.84
CA GLN A 157 8.76 -13.14 28.91
C GLN A 157 9.30 -12.64 30.26
N GLY A 158 8.43 -12.59 31.28
CA GLY A 158 8.83 -12.27 32.65
C GLY A 158 7.74 -12.42 33.71
N THR A 159 7.35 -13.67 34.01
CA THR A 159 6.82 -14.21 35.30
C THR A 159 5.45 -13.68 35.79
N ILE A 160 4.40 -14.43 36.16
CA ILE A 160 4.26 -15.61 37.04
C ILE A 160 2.89 -16.32 36.73
N ASP A 161 2.89 -17.65 36.80
CA ASP A 161 1.81 -18.64 37.01
C ASP A 161 0.47 -18.64 36.24
N GLY A 162 0.18 -19.82 35.67
CA GLY A 162 -1.11 -20.49 35.87
C GLY A 162 -2.22 -20.27 34.84
N GLY A 163 -2.31 -21.18 33.86
CA GLY A 163 -3.58 -21.71 33.36
C GLY A 163 -4.58 -20.74 32.72
N SER A 164 -4.38 -20.42 31.44
CA SER A 164 -5.42 -20.45 30.40
C SER A 164 -4.82 -19.88 29.12
N SER A 165 -4.93 -20.63 28.02
CA SER A 165 -4.56 -20.19 26.68
C SER A 165 -5.45 -19.00 26.28
N LYS A 166 -5.03 -17.78 26.65
CA LYS A 166 -5.62 -16.54 26.16
C LYS A 166 -5.11 -16.33 24.75
N MET A 167 -5.84 -16.89 23.78
CA MET A 167 -5.66 -16.54 22.38
C MET A 167 -5.77 -15.02 22.23
N SER A 168 -4.78 -14.45 21.55
CA SER A 168 -4.73 -13.03 21.22
C SER A 168 -6.08 -12.54 20.71
N SER A 169 -6.60 -11.47 21.32
CA SER A 169 -7.89 -10.86 20.96
C SER A 169 -7.98 -10.52 19.46
N GLY A 170 -6.83 -10.24 18.82
CA GLY A 170 -6.74 -10.03 17.37
C GLY A 170 -6.95 -11.31 16.54
N TYR A 171 -6.50 -12.47 17.03
CA TYR A 171 -6.76 -13.76 16.39
C TYR A 171 -8.25 -14.14 16.50
N VAL A 172 -8.85 -13.92 17.67
CA VAL A 172 -10.30 -14.18 17.88
C VAL A 172 -11.13 -13.29 16.95
N ALA A 173 -10.80 -12.00 16.83
CA ALA A 173 -11.49 -11.09 15.91
C ALA A 173 -11.34 -11.49 14.44
N ALA A 174 -10.13 -11.89 14.01
CA ALA A 174 -9.87 -12.32 12.65
C ALA A 174 -10.59 -13.63 12.28
N VAL A 175 -10.58 -14.61 13.20
CA VAL A 175 -11.29 -15.89 13.00
C VAL A 175 -12.81 -15.68 12.97
N VAL A 176 -13.34 -14.81 13.83
CA VAL A 176 -14.78 -14.48 13.83
C VAL A 176 -15.16 -13.80 12.51
N LEU A 177 -14.41 -12.80 12.04
CA LEU A 177 -14.67 -12.14 10.76
C LEU A 177 -14.59 -13.11 9.57
N ALA A 178 -13.58 -13.98 9.52
CA ALA A 178 -13.46 -14.99 8.48
C ALA A 178 -14.63 -15.99 8.49
N SER A 179 -15.08 -16.39 9.69
CA SER A 179 -16.22 -17.30 9.84
C SER A 179 -17.54 -16.67 9.37
N ILE A 180 -17.79 -15.40 9.71
CA ILE A 180 -19.00 -14.66 9.27
C ILE A 180 -18.98 -14.51 7.75
N PHE A 181 -17.83 -14.15 7.18
CA PHE A 181 -17.71 -13.97 5.73
C PHE A 181 -17.91 -15.31 4.98
N GLY A 182 -17.37 -16.41 5.51
CA GLY A 182 -17.57 -17.74 4.95
C GLY A 182 -19.04 -18.19 4.97
N VAL A 183 -19.75 -17.96 6.08
CA VAL A 183 -21.17 -18.30 6.21
C VAL A 183 -22.03 -17.45 5.27
N LEU A 184 -21.77 -16.14 5.18
CA LEU A 184 -22.48 -15.25 4.25
C LEU A 184 -22.25 -15.66 2.79
N PHE A 185 -21.02 -16.02 2.44
CA PHE A 185 -20.69 -16.47 1.09
C PHE A 185 -21.41 -17.76 0.72
N LEU A 186 -21.49 -18.74 1.63
CA LEU A 186 -22.26 -19.97 1.45
C LEU A 186 -23.77 -19.70 1.34
N ALA A 187 -24.31 -18.76 2.12
CA ALA A 187 -25.71 -18.35 2.00
C ALA A 187 -26.02 -17.74 0.63
N VAL A 188 -25.13 -16.91 0.08
CA VAL A 188 -25.28 -16.34 -1.26
C VAL A 188 -25.19 -17.42 -2.34
N LEU A 189 -24.24 -18.35 -2.23
CA LEU A 189 -24.12 -19.47 -3.19
C LEU A 189 -25.35 -20.39 -3.17
N THR A 190 -25.90 -20.69 -2.00
CA THR A 190 -27.13 -21.49 -1.88
C THR A 190 -28.35 -20.74 -2.45
N ALA A 191 -28.48 -19.43 -2.20
CA ALA A 191 -29.53 -18.63 -2.82
C ALA A 191 -29.42 -18.61 -4.35
N LEU A 192 -28.21 -18.41 -4.89
CA LEU A 192 -27.95 -18.42 -6.32
C LEU A 192 -28.25 -19.77 -6.96
N THR A 193 -27.83 -20.87 -6.34
CA THR A 193 -28.14 -22.22 -6.85
C THR A 193 -29.65 -22.49 -6.85
N VAL A 194 -30.38 -22.10 -5.80
CA VAL A 194 -31.85 -22.21 -5.76
C VAL A 194 -32.52 -21.36 -6.85
N VAL A 195 -32.04 -20.13 -7.09
CA VAL A 195 -32.58 -19.26 -8.15
C VAL A 195 -32.29 -19.84 -9.53
N CYS A 196 -31.07 -20.33 -9.78
CA CYS A 196 -30.71 -20.97 -11.05
C CYS A 196 -31.53 -22.25 -11.29
N VAL A 197 -31.76 -23.08 -10.27
CA VAL A 197 -32.58 -24.30 -10.38
C VAL A 197 -34.07 -23.97 -10.56
N ARG A 198 -34.58 -22.95 -9.86
CA ARG A 198 -35.96 -22.45 -10.08
C ARG A 198 -36.13 -21.83 -11.46
N GLY A 199 -35.14 -21.10 -11.98
CA GLY A 199 -35.14 -20.58 -13.34
C GLY A 199 -35.13 -21.71 -14.38
N ALA A 200 -34.29 -22.72 -14.20
CA ALA A 200 -34.21 -23.88 -15.09
C ALA A 200 -35.50 -24.72 -15.11
N SER A 201 -36.13 -24.91 -13.95
CA SER A 201 -37.42 -25.64 -13.86
C SER A 201 -38.59 -24.85 -14.44
N ARG A 202 -38.56 -23.51 -14.37
CA ARG A 202 -39.57 -22.65 -15.02
C ARG A 202 -39.45 -22.69 -16.55
N ASN A 203 -38.23 -22.72 -17.08
CA ASN A 203 -37.98 -22.90 -18.52
C ASN A 203 -38.38 -24.29 -19.03
N ARG A 204 -38.17 -25.36 -18.24
CA ARG A 204 -38.65 -26.71 -18.61
C ARG A 204 -40.18 -26.80 -18.69
N ARG A 205 -40.91 -26.17 -17.76
CA ARG A 205 -42.39 -26.14 -17.80
C ARG A 205 -42.95 -25.38 -19.02
N MET A 206 -42.27 -24.35 -19.52
CA MET A 206 -42.69 -23.67 -20.76
C MET A 206 -42.37 -24.50 -22.01
N SER A 207 -41.30 -25.29 -22.02
CA SER A 207 -40.97 -26.15 -23.16
C SER A 207 -41.98 -27.29 -23.33
N ASP A 208 -42.49 -27.88 -22.23
CA ASP A 208 -43.51 -28.92 -22.29
C ASP A 208 -44.89 -28.38 -22.70
N ALA A 209 -45.23 -27.14 -22.31
CA ALA A 209 -46.46 -26.49 -22.77
C ALA A 209 -46.44 -26.24 -24.29
N ASN A 210 -45.30 -25.86 -24.86
CA ASN A 210 -45.16 -25.62 -26.30
C ASN A 210 -45.21 -26.92 -27.12
N ASN A 211 -44.78 -28.05 -26.56
CA ASN A 211 -44.86 -29.36 -27.21
C ASN A 211 -46.30 -29.93 -27.21
N PHE A 212 -47.14 -29.55 -26.24
CA PHE A 212 -48.55 -29.95 -26.21
C PHE A 212 -49.40 -29.23 -27.27
N TRP A 213 -49.14 -27.94 -27.52
CA TRP A 213 -49.83 -27.17 -28.57
C TRP A 213 -49.30 -27.48 -29.98
N GLY A 214 -48.01 -27.82 -30.13
CA GLY A 214 -47.43 -28.20 -31.42
C GLY A 214 -47.95 -29.52 -32.00
N SER A 215 -48.45 -30.43 -31.15
CA SER A 215 -49.00 -31.71 -31.58
C SER A 215 -50.51 -31.67 -31.93
N MET A 216 -51.23 -30.60 -31.58
CA MET A 216 -52.64 -30.43 -31.93
C MET A 216 -52.86 -29.59 -33.21
N GLY A 217 -51.80 -29.01 -33.79
CA GLY A 217 -51.87 -28.11 -34.94
C GLY A 217 -51.62 -28.76 -36.31
N SER A 218 -51.36 -30.06 -36.39
CA SER A 218 -50.96 -30.74 -37.65
C SER A 218 -52.10 -31.47 -38.38
N GLU A 219 -53.35 -31.34 -37.94
CA GLU A 219 -54.51 -31.79 -38.71
C GLU A 219 -55.36 -30.59 -39.11
N LEU A 220 -55.04 -29.96 -40.25
CA LEU A 220 -55.97 -29.27 -41.18
C LEU A 220 -55.18 -28.78 -42.43
N PRO A 221 -55.76 -28.87 -43.64
CA PRO A 221 -54.98 -28.84 -44.88
C PRO A 221 -54.90 -27.45 -45.52
N GLY A 222 -53.75 -27.18 -46.14
CA GLY A 222 -53.68 -26.42 -47.38
C GLY A 222 -53.39 -24.92 -47.29
N VAL A 223 -52.62 -24.48 -48.29
CA VAL A 223 -52.50 -23.12 -48.83
C VAL A 223 -51.40 -22.24 -48.22
N ALA A 224 -50.23 -22.28 -48.85
CA ALA A 224 -49.37 -21.10 -49.06
C ALA A 224 -50.00 -20.24 -50.21
N PRO A 225 -49.62 -18.97 -50.48
CA PRO A 225 -48.30 -18.37 -50.23
C PRO A 225 -48.21 -16.83 -49.99
N ALA A 226 -46.96 -16.37 -49.83
CA ALA A 226 -46.32 -15.13 -50.34
C ALA A 226 -46.90 -13.73 -50.04
N TYR A 227 -46.06 -12.88 -49.42
CA TYR A 227 -45.55 -11.57 -49.90
C TYR A 227 -44.86 -10.85 -48.71
N GLN A 228 -43.54 -10.61 -48.73
CA GLN A 228 -42.81 -9.45 -49.28
C GLN A 228 -42.92 -8.14 -48.46
N GLY A 229 -41.78 -7.75 -47.88
CA GLY A 229 -41.35 -6.35 -47.72
C GLY A 229 -41.79 -5.59 -46.46
N VAL A 230 -40.83 -5.05 -45.71
CA VAL A 230 -40.45 -3.62 -45.74
C VAL A 230 -39.59 -3.27 -44.50
N THR A 231 -38.50 -2.59 -44.83
CA THR A 231 -37.45 -1.90 -44.06
C THR A 231 -37.88 -1.09 -42.83
N LYS A 232 -36.94 -0.89 -41.89
CA LYS A 232 -36.62 0.45 -41.37
C LYS A 232 -35.29 0.49 -40.61
N ASP A 233 -34.41 1.37 -41.09
CA ASP A 233 -33.29 1.98 -40.37
C ASP A 233 -33.75 2.63 -39.06
N PHE A 234 -32.87 2.65 -38.05
CA PHE A 234 -32.78 3.82 -37.17
C PHE A 234 -31.36 4.02 -36.60
N VAL A 235 -30.92 5.26 -36.76
CA VAL A 235 -29.65 5.89 -36.38
C VAL A 235 -29.70 6.40 -34.93
N ARG A 236 -28.52 6.70 -34.36
CA ARG A 236 -28.16 7.62 -33.23
C ARG A 236 -27.59 6.88 -32.02
N HIS A 237 -26.58 7.39 -31.30
CA HIS A 237 -25.84 8.66 -31.33
C HIS A 237 -24.46 8.40 -30.72
#